data_AF-A0A961T6Y5-F1
#
_entry.id   AF-A0A961T6Y5-F1
#
_cell.length_a   1.000
_cell.length_b   1.000
_cell.length_c   1.000
_cell.angle_alpha   90.00
_cell.angle_beta   90.00
_cell.angle_gamma   90.00
#
_symmetry.space_group_name_H-M   'P 1'
#
loop_
_entity.id
_entity.type
_entity.pdbx_description
1 polymer ?
#
loop_
_entity_poly.entity_id
_entity_poly.type
_entity_poly.pdbx_seq_one_letter_code
_entity_poly.pdbx_strand_id
1 'polypeptide(L)'
;DGALSAYDPAENVHREGILRSSTVPARISAATADAAREAAFAILKALDYVGVIGVEFFVLGNGALIVNEIAPRVHNSGHWTEAACHVSQFEQHIRAIAGLPLGATTRHSDCVMENLIGDEVLAAPRLLAEPNLVLHLYGKAEARPGRKMGHFTRLNPISG
;
A
#
# COMPACT_ATOMS: atom_id res chain seq x y z
N ASP A 1 -23.15 1.56 -6.64
CA ASP A 1 -23.63 2.68 -5.80
C ASP A 1 -22.69 3.90 -5.83
N GLY A 2 -21.53 3.81 -6.50
CA GLY A 2 -20.59 4.93 -6.59
C GLY A 2 -19.83 5.21 -5.29
N ALA A 3 -19.85 4.26 -4.35
CA ALA A 3 -19.15 4.39 -3.08
C ALA A 3 -17.64 4.55 -3.28
N LEU A 4 -17.02 5.41 -2.48
CA LEU A 4 -15.60 5.70 -2.52
C LEU A 4 -15.02 5.55 -1.11
N SER A 5 -13.90 4.85 -1.00
CA SER A 5 -13.11 4.69 0.22
C SER A 5 -11.63 4.83 -0.11
N ALA A 6 -10.84 5.28 0.85
CA ALA A 6 -9.39 5.42 0.70
C ALA A 6 -8.67 4.86 1.91
N TYR A 7 -7.55 4.17 1.66
CA TYR A 7 -6.58 3.81 2.69
C TYR A 7 -5.71 5.01 3.06
N ASP A 8 -5.07 4.95 4.23
CA ASP A 8 -4.07 5.96 4.62
C ASP A 8 -2.95 6.04 3.57
N PRO A 9 -2.49 7.25 3.21
CA PRO A 9 -1.37 7.40 2.28
C PRO A 9 -0.09 6.84 2.91
N ALA A 10 0.63 6.02 2.14
CA ALA A 10 1.92 5.48 2.53
C ALA A 10 3.08 6.35 2.01
N GLU A 11 4.10 6.55 2.84
CA GLU A 11 5.38 7.14 2.41
C GLU A 11 6.22 6.05 1.73
N ASN A 12 6.47 6.21 0.43
CA ASN A 12 7.13 5.22 -0.39
C ASN A 12 8.59 5.61 -0.65
N VAL A 13 9.52 4.70 -0.32
CA VAL A 13 10.95 4.87 -0.65
C VAL A 13 11.30 3.96 -1.81
N HIS A 14 11.80 4.55 -2.90
CA HIS A 14 12.27 3.84 -4.07
C HIS A 14 13.80 3.82 -4.12
N ARG A 15 14.38 2.70 -4.57
CA ARG A 15 15.82 2.57 -4.87
C ARG A 15 15.94 1.88 -6.22
N GLU A 16 16.74 2.47 -7.13
CA GLU A 16 16.94 1.93 -8.48
C GLU A 16 15.62 1.69 -9.24
N GLY A 17 14.63 2.58 -9.04
CA GLY A 17 13.29 2.45 -9.65
C GLY A 17 12.40 1.36 -9.05
N ILE A 18 12.83 0.68 -7.99
CA ILE A 18 12.05 -0.37 -7.31
C ILE A 18 11.58 0.15 -5.95
N LEU A 19 10.28 0.02 -5.67
CA LEU A 19 9.72 0.27 -4.35
C LEU A 19 10.42 -0.62 -3.31
N ARG A 20 11.08 0.01 -2.33
CA ARG A 20 11.78 -0.67 -1.25
C ARG A 20 10.92 -0.80 -0.01
N SER A 21 10.31 0.31 0.42
CA SER A 21 9.47 0.32 1.61
C SER A 21 8.26 1.25 1.46
N SER A 22 7.18 0.92 2.17
CA SER A 22 6.00 1.74 2.36
C SER A 22 5.74 1.89 3.86
N THR A 23 5.81 3.11 4.37
CA THR A 23 5.61 3.43 5.78
C THR A 23 4.26 4.09 6.00
N VAL A 24 3.51 3.61 7.00
CA VAL A 24 2.20 4.14 7.38
C VAL A 24 2.17 4.35 8.90
N PRO A 25 1.83 5.56 9.40
CA PRO A 25 1.42 6.74 8.63
C PRO A 25 2.59 7.38 7.87
N ALA A 26 2.30 8.00 6.73
CA ALA A 26 3.25 8.85 6.03
C ALA A 26 3.61 10.09 6.86
N ARG A 27 4.86 10.57 6.77
CA ARG A 27 5.30 11.81 7.45
C ARG A 27 4.86 13.05 6.67
N ILE A 28 3.54 13.26 6.60
CA ILE A 28 2.90 14.39 5.91
C ILE A 28 1.87 15.05 6.83
N SER A 29 1.45 16.27 6.49
CA SER A 29 0.39 16.94 7.23
C SER A 29 -0.98 16.29 6.96
N ALA A 30 -1.92 16.42 7.90
CA ALA A 30 -3.30 15.95 7.69
C ALA A 30 -3.94 16.59 6.45
N ALA A 31 -3.68 17.89 6.22
CA ALA A 31 -4.16 18.59 5.02
C ALA A 31 -3.59 18.00 3.73
N THR A 32 -2.32 17.59 3.72
CA THR A 32 -1.71 16.92 2.57
C THR A 32 -2.32 15.53 2.34
N ALA A 33 -2.59 14.78 3.41
CA ALA A 33 -3.24 13.48 3.32
C ALA A 33 -4.68 13.60 2.77
N ASP A 34 -5.44 14.57 3.26
CA ASP A 34 -6.80 14.87 2.79
C ASP A 34 -6.79 15.29 1.32
N ALA A 35 -5.86 16.15 0.90
CA ALA A 35 -5.71 16.55 -0.50
C ALA A 35 -5.38 15.36 -1.42
N ALA A 36 -4.54 14.40 -0.97
CA ALA A 36 -4.23 13.21 -1.74
C ALA A 36 -5.47 12.31 -1.91
N ARG A 37 -6.27 12.15 -0.85
CA ARG A 37 -7.55 11.42 -0.91
C ARG A 37 -8.53 12.08 -1.86
N GLU A 38 -8.70 13.39 -1.78
CA GLU A 38 -9.59 14.16 -2.66
C GLU A 38 -9.18 14.04 -4.13
N ALA A 39 -7.88 14.14 -4.42
CA ALA A 39 -7.34 13.95 -5.76
C ALA A 39 -7.61 12.52 -6.28
N ALA A 40 -7.39 11.49 -5.46
CA ALA A 40 -7.70 10.11 -5.83
C ALA A 40 -9.20 9.90 -6.12
N PHE A 41 -10.09 10.48 -5.33
CA PHE A 41 -11.53 10.44 -5.57
C PHE A 41 -11.95 11.19 -6.84
N ALA A 42 -11.32 12.32 -7.14
CA ALA A 42 -11.56 13.04 -8.38
C ALA A 42 -11.15 12.22 -9.61
N ILE A 43 -9.99 11.54 -9.53
CA ILE A 43 -9.51 10.62 -10.57
C ILE A 43 -10.50 9.46 -10.78
N LEU A 44 -10.93 8.79 -9.70
CA LEU A 44 -11.89 7.68 -9.78
C LEU A 44 -13.21 8.10 -10.45
N LYS A 45 -13.75 9.26 -10.06
CA LYS A 45 -14.99 9.82 -10.64
C LYS A 45 -14.82 10.17 -12.11
N ALA A 46 -13.72 10.82 -12.47
CA ALA A 46 -13.45 11.25 -13.85
C ALA A 46 -13.28 10.06 -14.80
N LEU A 47 -12.79 8.93 -14.29
CA LEU A 47 -12.58 7.70 -15.06
C LEU A 47 -13.78 6.74 -15.02
N ASP A 48 -14.85 7.05 -14.26
CA ASP A 48 -15.95 6.12 -13.94
C ASP A 48 -15.42 4.73 -13.51
N TYR A 49 -14.40 4.74 -12.65
CA TYR A 49 -13.59 3.55 -12.40
C TYR A 49 -14.18 2.65 -11.31
N VAL A 50 -14.26 1.36 -11.58
CA VAL A 50 -14.70 0.32 -10.64
C VAL A 50 -13.50 -0.55 -10.25
N GLY A 51 -13.21 -0.62 -8.94
CA GLY A 51 -12.12 -1.42 -8.41
C GLY A 51 -11.24 -0.63 -7.45
N VAL A 52 -9.95 -0.96 -7.46
CA VAL A 52 -8.91 -0.28 -6.66
C VAL A 52 -7.88 0.26 -7.62
N ILE A 53 -7.36 1.45 -7.32
CA ILE A 53 -6.36 2.17 -8.09
C ILE A 53 -5.24 2.62 -7.15
N GLY A 54 -3.99 2.46 -7.57
CA GLY A 54 -2.85 3.12 -6.94
C GLY A 54 -2.66 4.50 -7.57
N VAL A 55 -2.58 5.55 -6.76
CA VAL A 55 -2.21 6.90 -7.21
C VAL A 55 -0.96 7.32 -6.45
N GLU A 56 0.14 7.52 -7.17
CA GLU A 56 1.40 7.98 -6.59
C GLU A 56 1.52 9.49 -6.71
N PHE A 57 2.01 10.13 -5.65
CA PHE A 57 2.21 11.56 -5.59
C PHE A 57 3.65 11.89 -5.21
N PHE A 58 4.17 12.98 -5.77
CA PHE A 58 5.26 13.73 -5.14
C PHE A 58 4.66 14.80 -4.22
N VAL A 59 5.22 14.90 -3.02
CA VAL A 59 4.89 15.97 -2.05
C VAL A 59 5.98 17.03 -2.12
N LEU A 60 5.62 18.25 -2.45
CA LEU A 60 6.54 19.39 -2.50
C LEU A 60 6.80 19.94 -1.08
N GLY A 61 7.86 20.75 -0.92
CA GLY A 61 8.25 21.30 0.37
C GLY A 61 7.19 22.17 1.08
N ASN A 62 6.20 22.67 0.33
CA ASN A 62 5.05 23.41 0.85
C ASN A 62 3.81 22.53 1.11
N GLY A 63 3.92 21.21 0.96
CA GLY A 63 2.83 20.24 1.12
C GLY A 63 1.93 20.07 -0.10
N ALA A 64 2.19 20.78 -1.22
CA ALA A 64 1.45 20.60 -2.46
C ALA A 64 1.76 19.25 -3.12
N LEU A 65 0.80 18.72 -3.86
CA LEU A 65 0.87 17.40 -4.50
C LEU A 65 1.04 17.52 -6.01
N ILE A 66 1.90 16.67 -6.58
CA ILE A 66 1.98 16.41 -8.01
C ILE A 66 1.69 14.93 -8.22
N VAL A 67 0.70 14.60 -9.06
CA VAL A 67 0.45 13.21 -9.48
C VAL A 67 1.64 12.73 -10.30
N ASN A 68 2.24 11.62 -9.89
CA ASN A 68 3.35 10.97 -10.59
C ASN A 68 2.84 9.86 -11.53
N GLU A 69 2.15 8.87 -10.97
CA GLU A 69 1.68 7.69 -11.69
C GLU A 69 0.29 7.26 -11.20
N ILE A 70 -0.47 6.63 -12.10
CA ILE A 70 -1.74 5.99 -11.79
C ILE A 70 -1.67 4.53 -12.25
N ALA A 71 -1.89 3.59 -11.32
CA ALA A 71 -1.96 2.17 -11.59
C ALA A 71 -3.39 1.66 -11.42
N PRO A 72 -4.16 1.38 -12.50
CA PRO A 72 -5.55 0.92 -12.46
C PRO A 72 -5.64 -0.56 -12.06
N ARG A 73 -5.18 -0.86 -10.84
CA ARG A 73 -5.19 -2.17 -10.18
C ARG A 73 -4.77 -1.99 -8.72
N VAL A 74 -4.87 -3.07 -7.96
CA VAL A 74 -4.12 -3.20 -6.70
C VAL A 74 -2.64 -2.91 -6.92
N HIS A 75 -2.01 -2.24 -5.96
CA HIS A 75 -0.67 -1.68 -6.09
C HIS A 75 0.29 -2.22 -5.03
N ASN A 76 1.59 -2.25 -5.35
CA ASN A 76 2.58 -2.84 -4.45
C ASN A 76 2.68 -2.07 -3.12
N SER A 77 2.60 -0.74 -3.19
CA SER A 77 2.57 0.12 -2.00
C SER A 77 1.30 -0.02 -1.15
N GLY A 78 0.33 -0.83 -1.57
CA GLY A 78 -0.85 -1.15 -0.78
C GLY A 78 -0.81 -2.53 -0.09
N HIS A 79 0.25 -3.34 -0.26
CA HIS A 79 0.27 -4.69 0.33
C HIS A 79 0.26 -4.67 1.86
N TRP A 80 0.70 -3.58 2.48
CA TRP A 80 0.60 -3.38 3.93
C TRP A 80 -0.84 -3.55 4.46
N THR A 81 -1.86 -3.27 3.63
CA THR A 81 -3.28 -3.42 4.00
C THR A 81 -3.66 -4.87 4.32
N GLU A 82 -2.93 -5.87 3.84
CA GLU A 82 -3.15 -7.29 4.20
C GLU A 82 -2.88 -7.56 5.68
N ALA A 83 -1.95 -6.82 6.28
CA ALA A 83 -1.51 -7.04 7.66
C ALA A 83 -2.07 -6.01 8.65
N ALA A 84 -2.39 -4.79 8.19
CA ALA A 84 -2.74 -3.68 9.08
C ALA A 84 -4.18 -3.16 8.93
N CYS A 85 -4.98 -3.67 7.98
CA CYS A 85 -6.37 -3.28 7.79
C CYS A 85 -7.31 -4.48 7.93
N HIS A 86 -8.56 -4.21 8.31
CA HIS A 86 -9.60 -5.24 8.35
C HIS A 86 -9.95 -5.79 6.97
N VAL A 87 -9.89 -4.95 5.93
CA VAL A 87 -10.13 -5.34 4.54
C VAL A 87 -8.95 -4.89 3.71
N SER A 88 -8.24 -5.86 3.12
CA SER A 88 -7.08 -5.59 2.26
C SER A 88 -7.51 -4.97 0.94
N GLN A 89 -6.58 -4.29 0.25
CA GLN A 89 -6.84 -3.75 -1.09
C GLN A 89 -7.34 -4.82 -2.08
N PHE A 90 -6.97 -6.09 -1.88
CA PHE A 90 -7.37 -7.20 -2.74
C PHE A 90 -8.83 -7.57 -2.53
N GLU A 91 -9.23 -7.78 -1.28
CA GLU A 91 -10.64 -8.01 -0.97
C GLU A 91 -11.49 -6.80 -1.33
N GLN A 92 -10.99 -5.59 -1.07
CA GLN A 92 -11.66 -4.35 -1.41
C GLN A 92 -11.88 -4.22 -2.93
N HIS A 93 -10.91 -4.64 -3.73
CA HIS A 93 -11.03 -4.72 -5.18
C HIS A 93 -12.14 -5.69 -5.60
N ILE A 94 -12.14 -6.92 -5.04
CA ILE A 94 -13.18 -7.91 -5.32
C ILE A 94 -14.56 -7.40 -4.93
N ARG A 95 -14.71 -6.79 -3.75
CA ARG A 95 -15.98 -6.20 -3.31
C ARG A 95 -16.49 -5.16 -4.30
N ALA A 96 -15.61 -4.25 -4.74
CA ALA A 96 -15.97 -3.21 -5.71
C ALA A 96 -16.43 -3.80 -7.05
N ILE A 97 -15.66 -4.73 -7.65
CA ILE A 97 -16.01 -5.28 -8.97
C ILE A 97 -17.21 -6.25 -8.93
N ALA A 98 -17.48 -6.86 -7.78
CA ALA A 98 -18.62 -7.75 -7.58
C ALA A 98 -19.90 -6.99 -7.14
N GLY A 99 -19.84 -5.66 -6.99
CA GLY A 99 -20.99 -4.87 -6.52
C GLY A 99 -21.37 -5.12 -5.05
N LEU A 100 -20.42 -5.58 -4.23
CA LEU A 100 -20.59 -5.79 -2.80
C LEU A 100 -20.27 -4.51 -2.01
N PRO A 101 -20.79 -4.34 -0.79
CA PRO A 101 -20.46 -3.21 0.05
C PRO A 101 -18.95 -3.09 0.31
N LEU A 102 -18.41 -1.89 0.17
CA LEU A 102 -17.01 -1.62 0.47
C LEU A 102 -16.72 -1.86 1.97
N GLY A 103 -15.50 -2.31 2.26
CA GLY A 103 -15.03 -2.53 3.63
C GLY A 103 -14.49 -1.26 4.28
N ALA A 104 -14.21 -1.36 5.59
CA ALA A 104 -13.48 -0.33 6.30
C ALA A 104 -12.01 -0.31 5.85
N THR A 105 -11.50 0.87 5.51
CA THR A 105 -10.10 1.10 5.11
C THR A 105 -9.21 1.57 6.26
N THR A 106 -9.78 1.70 7.47
CA THR A 106 -9.06 2.09 8.68
C THR A 106 -8.01 1.04 9.02
N ARG A 107 -6.76 1.48 9.25
CA ARG A 107 -5.72 0.62 9.80
C ARG A 107 -5.91 0.42 11.31
N HIS A 108 -5.66 -0.78 11.81
CA HIS A 108 -5.62 -1.08 13.25
C HIS A 108 -4.20 -1.00 13.84
N SER A 109 -3.19 -0.84 12.99
CA SER A 109 -1.78 -0.75 13.38
C SER A 109 -1.03 0.17 12.44
N ASP A 110 -0.03 0.88 12.96
CA ASP A 110 0.99 1.50 12.14
C ASP A 110 1.89 0.40 11.56
N CYS A 111 2.54 0.66 10.43
CA CYS A 111 3.36 -0.37 9.82
C CYS A 111 4.45 0.14 8.90
N VAL A 112 5.46 -0.71 8.71
CA VAL A 112 6.43 -0.58 7.63
C VAL A 112 6.40 -1.88 6.83
N MET A 113 6.05 -1.76 5.55
CA MET A 113 6.12 -2.85 4.58
C MET A 113 7.40 -2.72 3.76
N GLU A 114 8.12 -3.82 3.56
CA GLU A 114 9.33 -3.86 2.73
C GLU A 114 9.25 -5.00 1.72
N ASN A 115 9.68 -4.74 0.48
CA ASN A 115 9.79 -5.80 -0.53
C ASN A 115 11.05 -6.65 -0.28
N LEU A 116 10.92 -7.96 -0.53
CA LEU A 116 12.04 -8.90 -0.61
C LEU A 116 12.44 -9.06 -2.08
N ILE A 117 13.63 -8.58 -2.46
CA ILE A 117 14.15 -8.59 -3.83
C ILE A 117 15.25 -9.64 -3.98
N GLY A 118 15.11 -10.52 -4.98
CA GLY A 118 16.10 -11.56 -5.27
C GLY A 118 16.43 -12.39 -4.04
N ASP A 119 17.72 -12.44 -3.69
CA ASP A 119 18.24 -13.26 -2.59
C ASP A 119 17.87 -12.72 -1.20
N GLU A 120 17.30 -11.52 -1.09
CA GLU A 120 16.76 -11.02 0.19
C GLU A 120 15.68 -11.97 0.75
N VAL A 121 15.01 -12.75 -0.10
CA VAL A 121 14.04 -13.78 0.32
C VAL A 121 14.65 -14.83 1.27
N LEU A 122 15.97 -15.03 1.21
CA LEU A 122 16.69 -15.96 2.08
C LEU A 122 16.69 -15.50 3.56
N ALA A 123 16.33 -14.24 3.83
CA ALA A 123 16.12 -13.75 5.20
C ALA A 123 14.83 -14.27 5.84
N ALA A 124 13.93 -14.93 5.09
CA ALA A 124 12.62 -15.40 5.57
C ALA A 124 12.66 -16.15 6.91
N PRO A 125 13.57 -17.13 7.16
CA PRO A 125 13.62 -17.82 8.47
C PRO A 125 13.90 -16.87 9.64
N ARG A 126 14.73 -15.86 9.44
CA ARG A 126 15.02 -14.85 10.47
C ARG A 126 13.83 -13.92 10.67
N LEU A 127 13.19 -13.49 9.59
CA LEU A 127 12.02 -12.59 9.64
C LEU A 127 10.84 -13.26 10.37
N LEU A 128 10.63 -14.56 10.15
CA LEU A 128 9.58 -15.34 10.84
C LEU A 128 9.75 -15.41 12.37
N ALA A 129 10.95 -15.13 12.89
CA ALA A 129 11.20 -15.07 14.32
C ALA A 129 10.80 -13.71 14.94
N GLU A 130 10.48 -12.69 14.13
CA GLU A 130 10.05 -11.37 14.60
C GLU A 130 8.55 -11.42 15.00
N PRO A 131 8.19 -11.11 16.25
CA PRO A 131 6.84 -11.38 16.77
C PRO A 131 5.73 -10.50 16.16
N ASN A 132 6.09 -9.34 15.62
CA ASN A 132 5.18 -8.34 15.05
C ASN A 132 5.30 -8.24 13.52
N LEU A 133 5.79 -9.30 12.86
CA LEU A 133 6.01 -9.32 11.43
C LEU A 133 5.05 -10.28 10.73
N VAL A 134 4.47 -9.83 9.63
CA VAL A 134 3.69 -10.65 8.71
C VAL A 134 4.49 -10.83 7.42
N LEU A 135 4.85 -12.07 7.08
CA LEU A 135 5.64 -12.41 5.89
C LEU A 135 4.74 -12.96 4.78
N HIS A 136 4.89 -12.42 3.57
CA HIS A 136 4.22 -12.91 2.35
C HIS A 136 5.26 -13.31 1.31
N LEU A 137 5.30 -14.59 0.95
CA LEU A 137 6.16 -15.12 -0.12
C LEU A 137 5.31 -15.46 -1.35
N TYR A 138 5.75 -15.06 -2.54
CA TYR A 138 4.96 -15.21 -3.77
C TYR A 138 5.09 -16.60 -4.43
N GLY A 139 5.76 -17.56 -3.78
CA GLY A 139 5.94 -18.91 -4.33
C GLY A 139 6.77 -18.99 -5.61
N LYS A 140 7.58 -17.97 -5.92
CA LYS A 140 8.43 -17.95 -7.13
C LYS A 140 9.57 -18.94 -6.97
N ALA A 141 9.70 -19.86 -7.93
CA ALA A 141 10.66 -20.96 -7.86
C ALA A 141 12.14 -20.52 -7.87
N GLU A 142 12.46 -19.35 -8.44
CA GLU A 142 13.83 -18.89 -8.63
C GLU A 142 14.00 -17.42 -8.21
N ALA A 143 14.95 -17.16 -7.32
CA ALA A 143 15.40 -15.81 -6.98
C ALA A 143 16.32 -15.27 -8.08
N ARG A 144 16.06 -14.04 -8.53
CA ARG A 144 16.89 -13.33 -9.53
C ARG A 144 17.08 -11.87 -9.11
N PRO A 145 18.20 -11.22 -9.45
CA PRO A 145 18.39 -9.80 -9.21
C PRO A 145 17.21 -8.97 -9.71
N GLY A 146 16.74 -8.02 -8.89
CA GLY A 146 15.57 -7.16 -9.19
C GLY A 146 14.20 -7.84 -9.12
N ARG A 147 14.13 -9.18 -8.96
CA ARG A 147 12.85 -9.90 -8.90
C ARG A 147 12.23 -9.78 -7.51
N LYS A 148 11.02 -9.22 -7.41
CA LYS A 148 10.22 -9.24 -6.17
C LYS A 148 9.84 -10.67 -5.81
N MET A 149 10.35 -11.21 -4.72
CA MET A 149 10.12 -12.59 -4.26
C MET A 149 9.05 -12.70 -3.17
N GLY A 150 8.83 -11.60 -2.45
CA GLY A 150 7.83 -11.48 -1.41
C GLY A 150 7.81 -10.06 -0.87
N HIS A 151 7.11 -9.87 0.23
CA HIS A 151 7.21 -8.70 1.08
C HIS A 151 7.01 -9.13 2.53
N PHE A 152 7.38 -8.27 3.46
CA PHE A 152 6.97 -8.42 4.85
C PHE A 152 6.47 -7.08 5.39
N THR A 153 5.60 -7.14 6.39
CA THR A 153 5.04 -5.97 7.04
C THR A 153 5.29 -6.08 8.54
N ARG A 154 6.02 -5.12 9.11
CA ARG A 154 6.18 -4.98 10.56
C ARG A 154 5.07 -4.09 11.10
N LEU A 155 4.34 -4.58 12.09
CA LEU A 155 3.25 -3.85 12.75
C LEU A 155 3.76 -3.16 14.01
N ASN A 156 3.33 -1.93 14.21
CA ASN A 156 3.55 -1.14 15.40
C ASN A 156 2.19 -0.73 16.00
N PRO A 157 2.02 -0.76 17.33
CA PRO A 157 0.81 -0.25 17.95
C PRO A 157 0.58 1.22 17.58
N ILE A 158 -0.65 1.58 17.24
CA ILE A 158 -1.03 3.00 17.10
C ILE A 158 -0.90 3.60 18.50
N SER A 159 -0.02 4.59 18.64
CA SER A 159 0.06 5.36 19.88
C SER A 159 -1.18 6.24 19.96
N GLY A 160 -1.95 6.09 21.05
CA GLY A 160 -3.12 6.93 21.33
C GLY A 160 -2.76 8.35 21.74
#